data_AF-A0A1G0ZK18-F1
#
_entry.id   AF-A0A1G0ZK18-F1
#
_cell.length_a   1.000
_cell.length_b   1.000
_cell.length_c   1.000
_cell.angle_alpha   90.00
_cell.angle_beta   90.00
_cell.angle_gamma   90.00
#
_symmetry.space_group_name_H-M   'P 1'
#
loop_
_entity.id
_entity.type
_entity.pdbx_description
1 polymer ?
#
loop_
_entity_poly.entity_id
_entity_poly.type
_entity_poly.pdbx_seq_one_letter_code
_entity_poly.pdbx_strand_id
1 'polypeptide(L)'
;MVSICNRAKTECQYNATYLLKMISKEGGLKTAKHLLNAKFVSEGFEKLFTLKRLDLTVEALVLTKPWCELFNSKELEIAIKRLNSLGYKLKLNELLSGIVNPQV
;
A
#
# COMPACT_ATOMS: atom_id res chain seq x y z
N MET A 1 7.73 -1.03 -5.96
CA MET A 1 7.40 -1.86 -4.78
C MET A 1 8.62 -2.35 -4.00
N VAL A 2 9.71 -2.83 -4.61
CA VAL A 2 10.93 -3.18 -3.84
C VAL A 2 11.47 -2.00 -3.01
N SER A 3 11.27 -0.76 -3.49
CA SER A 3 11.61 0.47 -2.78
C SER A 3 11.02 0.56 -1.36
N ILE A 4 9.75 0.20 -1.15
CA ILE A 4 9.14 0.25 0.19
C ILE A 4 9.76 -0.80 1.13
N CYS A 5 10.16 -1.98 0.62
CA CYS A 5 10.87 -2.99 1.39
C CYS A 5 12.26 -2.49 1.83
N ASN A 6 12.98 -1.83 0.92
CA ASN A 6 14.29 -1.27 1.22
C ASN A 6 14.19 -0.18 2.30
N ARG A 7 13.22 0.73 2.16
CA ARG A 7 12.94 1.78 3.15
C ARG A 7 12.53 1.19 4.50
N ALA A 8 11.70 0.15 4.52
CA ALA A 8 11.32 -0.51 5.76
C ALA A 8 12.53 -1.11 6.49
N LYS A 9 13.49 -1.66 5.73
CA LYS A 9 14.75 -2.17 6.28
C LYS A 9 15.64 -1.06 6.81
N THR A 10 15.87 -0.01 6.03
CA THR A 10 16.84 1.04 6.40
C THR A 10 16.30 2.00 7.46
N GLU A 11 15.02 2.37 7.35
CA GLU A 11 14.39 3.39 8.20
C GLU A 11 13.70 2.79 9.44
N CYS A 12 13.40 1.48 9.45
CA CYS A 12 12.64 0.84 10.54
C CYS A 12 13.23 -0.48 11.04
N GLN A 13 14.38 -0.89 10.49
CA GLN A 13 15.02 -2.19 10.78
C GLN A 13 14.06 -3.39 10.57
N TYR A 14 13.04 -3.23 9.73
CA TYR A 14 12.06 -4.26 9.41
C TYR A 14 12.37 -4.90 8.06
N ASN A 15 12.71 -6.18 8.08
CA ASN A 15 12.96 -6.96 6.87
C ASN A 15 11.65 -7.58 6.36
N ALA A 16 11.05 -7.00 5.31
CA ALA A 16 9.82 -7.48 4.68
C ALA A 16 10.05 -8.73 3.79
N THR A 17 10.64 -9.79 4.35
CA THR A 17 11.07 -11.00 3.63
C THR A 17 9.92 -11.72 2.90
N TYR A 18 8.75 -11.80 3.53
CA TYR A 18 7.56 -12.41 2.93
C TYR A 18 7.11 -11.66 1.68
N LEU A 19 7.01 -10.33 1.75
CA LEU A 19 6.66 -9.49 0.62
C LEU A 19 7.69 -9.60 -0.51
N LEU A 20 8.99 -9.57 -0.18
CA LEU A 20 10.06 -9.75 -1.17
C LEU A 20 9.97 -11.12 -1.87
N LYS A 21 9.66 -12.18 -1.13
CA LYS A 21 9.45 -13.53 -1.69
C LYS A 21 8.28 -13.57 -2.65
N MET A 22 7.14 -12.95 -2.29
CA MET A 22 5.97 -12.86 -3.18
C MET A 22 6.29 -12.09 -4.45
N ILE A 23 6.96 -10.94 -4.33
CA ILE A 23 7.37 -10.11 -5.48
C ILE A 23 8.29 -10.92 -6.40
N SER A 24 9.25 -11.66 -5.84
CA SER A 24 10.16 -12.47 -6.64
C SER A 24 9.45 -13.61 -7.37
N LYS A 25 8.39 -14.18 -6.79
CA LYS A 25 7.67 -15.33 -7.35
C LYS A 25 6.62 -14.91 -8.39
N GLU A 26 5.88 -13.84 -8.10
CA GLU A 26 4.64 -13.51 -8.82
C GLU A 26 4.68 -12.12 -9.47
N GLY A 27 5.72 -11.34 -9.20
CA GLY A 27 5.83 -9.97 -9.63
C GLY A 27 5.07 -9.01 -8.73
N GLY A 28 5.40 -7.72 -8.84
CA GLY A 28 4.88 -6.71 -7.96
C GLY A 28 3.37 -6.47 -8.11
N LEU A 29 2.89 -6.25 -9.33
CA LEU A 29 1.48 -5.93 -9.56
C LEU A 29 0.55 -7.06 -9.07
N LYS A 30 0.88 -8.32 -9.40
CA LYS A 30 0.09 -9.48 -8.97
C LYS A 30 0.11 -9.65 -7.45
N THR A 31 1.26 -9.45 -6.82
CA THR A 31 1.38 -9.46 -5.35
C THR A 31 0.50 -8.39 -4.71
N ALA A 32 0.54 -7.15 -5.21
CA ALA A 32 -0.27 -6.07 -4.66
C ALA A 32 -1.78 -6.37 -4.78
N LYS A 33 -2.24 -6.81 -5.96
CA LYS A 33 -3.64 -7.23 -6.15
C LYS A 33 -4.02 -8.38 -5.23
N HIS A 34 -3.14 -9.38 -5.06
CA HIS A 34 -3.38 -10.49 -4.13
C HIS A 34 -3.60 -10.00 -2.70
N LEU A 35 -2.74 -9.10 -2.20
CA LEU A 35 -2.83 -8.56 -0.84
C LEU A 35 -4.06 -7.67 -0.62
N LEU A 36 -4.48 -6.90 -1.63
CA LEU A 36 -5.71 -6.10 -1.54
C LEU A 36 -6.97 -6.97 -1.56
N ASN A 37 -6.99 -8.03 -2.36
CA ASN A 37 -8.14 -8.94 -2.43
C ASN A 37 -8.18 -9.99 -1.31
N ALA A 38 -7.15 -10.06 -0.46
CA ALA A 38 -7.15 -10.93 0.71
C ALA A 38 -8.19 -10.47 1.75
N LYS A 39 -8.84 -11.45 2.40
CA LYS A 39 -9.84 -11.19 3.46
C LYS A 39 -9.27 -10.43 4.65
N PHE A 40 -8.01 -10.71 4.99
CA PHE A 40 -7.30 -10.09 6.10
C PHE A 40 -6.11 -9.28 5.59
N VAL A 41 -5.70 -8.28 6.35
CA VAL A 41 -4.48 -7.53 6.09
C VAL A 41 -3.26 -8.43 6.25
N SER A 42 -2.16 -8.08 5.59
CA SER A 42 -0.92 -8.82 5.74
C SER A 42 -0.25 -8.55 7.08
N GLU A 43 0.50 -9.51 7.60
CA GLU A 43 1.34 -9.29 8.79
C GLU A 43 2.31 -8.11 8.60
N GLY A 44 2.80 -7.91 7.38
CA GLY A 44 3.66 -6.77 7.05
C GLY A 44 2.93 -5.42 7.19
N PHE A 45 1.64 -5.37 6.88
CA PHE A 45 0.80 -4.18 7.09
C PHE A 45 0.65 -3.87 8.58
N GLU A 46 0.29 -4.87 9.38
CA GLU A 46 0.19 -4.70 10.84
C GLU A 46 1.52 -4.29 11.45
N LYS A 47 2.62 -4.92 11.01
CA LYS A 47 3.95 -4.57 11.49
C LYS A 47 4.29 -3.12 11.18
N LEU A 48 4.06 -2.67 9.95
CA LEU A 48 4.31 -1.28 9.57
C LEU A 48 3.40 -0.28 10.28
N PHE A 49 2.16 -0.68 10.62
CA PHE A 49 1.31 0.11 11.50
C PHE A 49 1.93 0.29 12.89
N THR A 50 2.40 -0.79 13.53
CA THR A 50 3.04 -0.70 14.86
C THR A 50 4.30 0.18 14.83
N LEU A 51 4.99 0.23 13.69
CA LEU A 51 6.17 1.06 13.46
C LEU A 51 5.80 2.51 13.08
N LYS A 52 4.51 2.86 12.99
CA LYS A 52 4.00 4.17 12.54
C LYS A 52 4.46 4.54 11.11
N ARG A 53 4.62 3.53 10.24
CA ARG A 53 5.15 3.68 8.88
C ARG A 53 4.21 3.09 7.83
N LEU A 54 2.93 3.45 7.94
CA LEU A 54 1.90 3.08 6.97
C LEU A 54 2.19 3.62 5.56
N ASP A 55 3.02 4.65 5.42
CA ASP A 55 3.53 5.14 4.12
C ASP A 55 4.36 4.09 3.36
N LEU A 56 4.90 3.08 4.06
CA LEU A 56 5.67 1.98 3.48
C LEU A 56 4.83 0.73 3.17
N THR A 57 3.51 0.82 3.28
CA THR A 57 2.62 -0.31 2.98
C THR A 57 2.33 -0.41 1.49
N VAL A 58 1.84 -1.58 1.08
CA VAL A 58 1.33 -1.76 -0.29
C VAL A 58 0.11 -0.87 -0.50
N GLU A 59 -0.78 -0.77 0.48
CA GLU A 59 -1.97 0.07 0.48
C GLU A 59 -1.63 1.54 0.21
N ALA A 60 -0.61 2.09 0.86
CA ALA A 60 -0.18 3.46 0.58
C ALA A 60 0.44 3.60 -0.81
N LEU A 61 1.27 2.63 -1.22
CA LEU A 61 1.96 2.66 -2.52
C LEU A 61 0.96 2.64 -3.69
N VAL A 62 -0.07 1.79 -3.64
CA VAL A 62 -1.04 1.66 -4.74
C VAL A 62 -1.91 2.90 -4.92
N LEU A 63 -2.00 3.77 -3.91
CA LEU A 63 -2.72 5.03 -4.00
C LEU A 63 -1.89 6.17 -4.61
N THR A 64 -0.61 5.93 -4.90
CA THR A 64 0.28 6.94 -5.48
C THR A 64 0.39 6.80 -7.00
N LYS A 65 0.60 7.90 -7.72
CA LYS A 65 0.92 7.86 -9.15
C LYS A 65 2.33 7.29 -9.39
N PRO A 66 2.54 6.53 -10.48
CA PRO A 66 1.55 6.11 -11.48
C PRO A 66 0.80 4.82 -11.09
N TRP A 67 1.09 4.24 -9.93
CA TRP A 67 0.62 2.89 -9.56
C TRP A 67 -0.89 2.78 -9.47
N CYS A 68 -1.58 3.82 -8.98
CA CYS A 68 -3.03 3.86 -8.87
C CYS A 68 -3.78 3.54 -10.18
N GLU A 69 -3.19 3.85 -11.33
CA GLU A 69 -3.78 3.62 -12.65
C GLU A 69 -3.82 2.12 -13.02
N LEU A 70 -3.09 1.26 -12.30
CA LEU A 70 -3.05 -0.19 -12.53
C LEU A 70 -4.11 -0.95 -11.71
N PHE A 71 -4.86 -0.25 -10.88
CA PHE A 71 -5.86 -0.81 -9.97
C PHE A 71 -7.24 -0.27 -10.28
N ASN A 72 -8.26 -1.09 -10.05
CA ASN A 72 -9.64 -0.65 -10.19
C ASN A 72 -10.11 0.10 -8.93
N SER A 73 -11.23 0.81 -9.02
CA SER A 73 -11.77 1.61 -7.91
C SER A 73 -12.02 0.78 -6.64
N LYS A 74 -12.44 -0.49 -6.77
CA LYS A 74 -12.67 -1.37 -5.59
C LYS A 74 -11.36 -1.71 -4.87
N GLU A 75 -10.31 -2.01 -5.62
CA GLU A 75 -8.97 -2.27 -5.07
C GLU A 75 -8.41 -1.03 -4.34
N LEU A 76 -8.57 0.15 -4.94
CA LEU A 76 -8.15 1.42 -4.32
C LEU A 76 -8.98 1.76 -3.08
N GLU A 77 -10.30 1.55 -3.13
CA GLU A 77 -11.17 1.72 -1.95
C GLU A 77 -10.77 0.82 -0.78
N ILE A 78 -10.37 -0.43 -1.05
CA ILE A 78 -9.89 -1.33 0.01
C ILE A 78 -8.63 -0.75 0.66
N ALA A 79 -7.67 -0.28 -0.13
CA ALA A 79 -6.46 0.36 0.38
C ALA A 79 -6.79 1.58 1.26
N ILE A 80 -7.68 2.46 0.78
CA ILE A 80 -8.15 3.64 1.52
C ILE A 80 -8.83 3.24 2.83
N LYS A 81 -9.75 2.28 2.79
CA LYS A 81 -10.49 1.80 3.98
C LYS A 81 -9.55 1.24 5.04
N ARG A 82 -8.57 0.41 4.65
CA ARG A 82 -7.57 -0.16 5.56
C ARG A 82 -6.73 0.93 6.22
N LEU A 83 -6.22 1.88 5.44
CA LEU A 83 -5.43 3.00 5.97
C LEU A 83 -6.26 3.89 6.93
N ASN A 84 -7.48 4.24 6.53
CA ASN A 84 -8.38 5.07 7.35
C ASN A 84 -8.77 4.38 8.66
N SER A 85 -9.00 3.06 8.66
CA SER A 85 -9.33 2.29 9.87
C SER A 85 -8.25 2.35 10.95
N LEU A 86 -7.01 2.66 10.56
CA LEU A 86 -5.86 2.78 11.45
C LEU A 86 -5.46 4.25 11.69
N GLY A 87 -6.32 5.20 11.34
CA GLY A 87 -6.09 6.63 11.56
C GLY A 87 -5.07 7.25 10.63
N TYR A 88 -4.69 6.57 9.53
CA TYR A 88 -3.79 7.16 8.54
C TYR A 88 -4.53 8.23 7.75
N LYS A 89 -4.25 9.49 8.06
CA LYS A 89 -4.72 10.63 7.29
C LYS A 89 -3.93 10.67 5.99
N LEU A 90 -4.45 10.02 4.95
CA LEU A 90 -4.03 10.32 3.58
C LEU A 90 -4.13 11.83 3.43
N LYS A 91 -3.00 12.51 3.19
CA LYS A 91 -3.03 13.85 2.62
C LYS A 91 -3.56 13.72 1.21
N LEU A 92 -4.89 13.64 1.11
CA LEU A 92 -5.68 13.41 -0.09
C LEU A 92 -5.30 14.44 -1.17
N ASN A 93 -4.96 15.65 -0.72
CA ASN A 93 -4.47 16.79 -1.48
C ASN A 93 -3.06 16.61 -2.10
N GLU A 94 -2.18 15.80 -1.54
CA GLU A 94 -0.82 15.59 -2.08
C GLU A 94 -0.75 14.37 -3.04
N LEU A 95 -1.69 13.44 -2.95
CA LEU A 95 -1.67 12.17 -3.70
C LEU A 95 -2.71 12.09 -4.83
N LEU A 96 -3.80 12.86 -4.77
CA LEU A 96 -4.94 12.75 -5.69
C LEU A 96 -5.24 14.02 -6.49
N SER A 97 -4.28 14.94 -6.65
CA SER A 97 -4.44 16.14 -7.49
C SER A 97 -4.77 15.86 -8.96
N GLY A 98 -4.92 14.60 -9.37
CA GLY A 98 -5.53 14.24 -10.65
C GLY A 98 -6.33 12.93 -10.65
N ILE A 99 -7.01 12.58 -9.55
CA ILE A 99 -7.92 11.39 -9.51
C ILE A 99 -9.29 11.75 -8.92
N VAL A 100 -9.38 12.73 -8.03
CA VAL A 100 -10.69 13.22 -7.56
C VAL A 100 -11.08 14.40 -8.43
N ASN A 101 -11.80 14.12 -9.52
CA ASN A 101 -12.72 15.10 -10.08
C ASN A 101 -14.01 14.99 -9.24
N PRO A 102 -14.36 15.97 -8.41
CA PRO A 102 -15.68 15.98 -7.79
C PRO A 102 -16.69 16.29 -8.90
N GLN A 103 -17.17 15.24 -9.58
CA GLN A 103 -18.37 15.37 -10.38
C GLN A 103 -19.54 14.80 -9.60
N VAL A 104 -20.46 15.73 -9.35
CA VAL A 104 -21.80 15.64 -8.75
C VAL A 104 -21.85 15.69 -7.23
#